data_AF-A0A961IIY8-F1
#
_entry.id   AF-A0A961IIY8-F1
#
_cell.length_a   1.000
_cell.length_b   1.000
_cell.length_c   1.000
_cell.angle_alpha   90.00
_cell.angle_beta   90.00
_cell.angle_gamma   90.00
#
_symmetry.space_group_name_H-M   'P 1'
#
loop_
_entity.id
_entity.type
_entity.pdbx_description
1 polymer ?
#
loop_
_entity_poly.entity_id
_entity_poly.type
_entity_poly.pdbx_seq_one_letter_code
_entity_poly.pdbx_strand_id
1 'polypeptide(L)' 'MPRSSNVGLLIIDAHAMAYRAYYALQHQNLTHPATGQPTFAIFGFFRMLFKLLADYAPQNVAVVWDPPGGASFRND' A
#
# COMPACT_ATOMS: atom_id res chain seq x y z
N MET A 1 17.92 12.06 -16.51
CA MET A 1 17.54 11.47 -15.20
C MET A 1 18.60 10.43 -14.85
N PRO A 2 19.23 10.49 -13.66
CA PRO A 2 20.28 9.53 -13.33
C PRO A 2 19.63 8.15 -13.18
N ARG A 3 19.96 7.24 -14.08
CA ARG A 3 19.60 5.82 -14.05
C ARG A 3 20.51 5.17 -13.01
N SER A 4 20.24 5.46 -11.73
CA SER A 4 21.09 5.07 -10.61
C SER A 4 20.49 3.84 -9.92
N SER A 5 21.21 2.72 -10.04
CA SER A 5 21.03 1.42 -9.35
C SER A 5 19.64 0.78 -9.44
N ASN A 6 19.53 -0.38 -10.09
CA ASN A 6 18.39 -1.28 -9.90
C ASN A 6 18.10 -1.38 -8.39
N VAL A 7 16.90 -0.97 -7.97
CA VAL A 7 16.47 -1.18 -6.59
C VAL A 7 16.38 -2.69 -6.39
N GLY A 8 17.36 -3.27 -5.69
CA GLY A 8 17.43 -4.71 -5.50
C GLY A 8 16.25 -5.25 -4.71
N LEU A 9 15.73 -4.46 -3.77
CA LEU A 9 14.58 -4.79 -2.93
C LEU A 9 13.79 -3.54 -2.55
N LEU A 10 12.49 -3.54 -2.82
CA LEU A 10 11.53 -2.56 -2.33
C LEU A 10 10.75 -3.16 -1.15
N ILE A 11 10.82 -2.55 0.03
CA ILE A 11 10.05 -2.95 1.21
C ILE A 11 8.96 -1.93 1.49
N ILE A 12 7.72 -2.40 1.67
CA ILE A 12 6.53 -1.57 1.83
C ILE A 12 5.87 -1.89 3.17
N ASP A 13 5.64 -0.86 3.98
CA ASP A 13 4.72 -0.91 5.12
C ASP A 13 3.27 -0.81 4.61
N ALA A 14 2.54 -1.92 4.73
CA ALA A 14 1.21 -2.03 4.19
C ALA A 14 0.15 -1.28 5.01
N HIS A 15 0.26 -1.28 6.35
CA HIS A 15 -0.71 -0.56 7.20
C HIS A 15 -0.61 0.94 6.99
N ALA A 16 0.61 1.50 6.99
CA ALA A 16 0.80 2.92 6.75
C ALA A 16 0.32 3.32 5.35
N MET A 17 0.56 2.49 4.33
CA MET A 17 0.11 2.77 2.96
C MET A 17 -1.42 2.64 2.83
N ALA A 18 -2.05 1.64 3.43
CA ALA A 18 -3.50 1.47 3.43
C ALA A 18 -4.20 2.61 4.18
N TYR A 19 -3.65 3.03 5.32
CA TYR A 19 -4.11 4.21 6.06
C TYR A 19 -4.07 5.46 5.16
N ARG A 20 -2.94 5.74 4.51
CA ARG A 20 -2.83 6.86 3.55
C ARG A 20 -3.86 6.76 2.41
N ALA A 21 -4.04 5.57 1.83
CA ALA A 21 -5.01 5.35 0.77
C ALA A 21 -6.45 5.66 1.21
N TYR A 22 -6.82 5.20 2.41
CA TYR A 22 -8.12 5.42 3.01
C TYR A 22 -8.40 6.91 3.15
N TYR A 23 -7.55 7.65 3.88
CA TYR A 23 -7.82 9.06 4.17
C TYR A 23 -7.71 9.96 2.93
N ALA A 24 -6.90 9.59 1.94
CA ALA A 24 -6.80 10.33 0.69
C ALA A 24 -8.07 10.21 -0.17
N LEU A 25 -8.76 9.07 -0.13
CA LEU A 25 -9.85 8.75 -1.07
C LEU A 25 -11.20 8.46 -0.39
N GLN A 26 -11.33 8.55 0.93
CA GLN A 26 -12.58 8.24 1.66
C GLN A 26 -13.81 9.07 1.23
N HIS A 27 -13.59 10.27 0.68
CA HIS A 27 -14.65 11.13 0.15
C HIS A 27 -14.92 10.89 -1.34
N GLN A 28 -14.17 9.99 -1.98
CA GLN A 28 -14.46 9.55 -3.33
C GLN A 28 -15.56 8.50 -3.27
N ASN A 29 -16.60 8.66 -4.08
CA ASN A 29 -17.73 7.73 -4.13
C ASN A 29 -17.38 6.43 -4.91
N LEU A 30 -16.27 5.81 -4.55
CA LEU A 30 -15.80 4.56 -5.13
C LEU A 30 -16.37 3.40 -4.32
N THR A 31 -17.41 2.80 -4.87
CA THR A 31 -18.13 1.66 -4.29
C THR A 31 -18.35 0.58 -5.33
N HIS A 32 -18.39 -0.67 -4.89
CA HIS A 32 -18.80 -1.77 -5.75
C HIS A 32 -20.26 -1.59 -6.18
N PRO A 33 -20.60 -1.60 -7.49
CA PRO A 33 -21.94 -1.19 -7.97
C PRO A 33 -23.09 -2.07 -7.45
N ALA A 34 -22.85 -3.36 -7.28
CA ALA A 34 -23.91 -4.31 -6.88
C ALA A 34 -24.07 -4.45 -5.37
N THR A 35 -23.01 -4.21 -4.58
CA THR A 35 -23.02 -4.42 -3.12
C THR A 35 -22.92 -3.12 -2.31
N GLY A 36 -22.59 -2.00 -2.96
CA GLY A 36 -22.35 -0.72 -2.29
C GLY A 36 -21.09 -0.69 -1.43
N GLN A 37 -20.30 -1.77 -1.39
CA GLN A 37 -19.13 -1.86 -0.53
C GLN A 37 -18.08 -0.81 -0.94
N PRO A 38 -17.54 0.00 -0.02
CA PRO A 38 -16.51 0.97 -0.35
C PRO A 38 -15.23 0.30 -0.84
N THR A 39 -14.68 0.80 -1.95
CA THR A 39 -13.47 0.25 -2.59
C THR A 39 -12.32 1.26 -2.68
N PHE A 40 -12.55 2.51 -2.25
CA PHE A 40 -11.59 3.60 -2.38
C PHE A 40 -10.21 3.31 -1.77
N ALA A 41 -10.16 2.65 -0.60
CA ALA A 41 -8.90 2.36 0.09
C ALA A 41 -8.06 1.32 -0.66
N ILE A 42 -8.72 0.26 -1.16
CA ILE A 42 -8.08 -0.78 -1.97
C ILE A 42 -7.60 -0.17 -3.29
N PHE A 43 -8.43 0.63 -3.94
CA PHE A 43 -8.06 1.33 -5.18
C PHE A 43 -6.84 2.24 -4.98
N GLY A 44 -6.84 3.06 -3.92
CA GLY A 44 -5.73 3.95 -3.61
C GLY A 44 -4.43 3.21 -3.29
N PHE A 45 -4.53 2.12 -2.53
CA PHE A 45 -3.38 1.28 -2.18
C PHE A 45 -2.69 0.73 -3.44
N PHE A 46 -3.44 0.08 -4.33
CA PHE A 46 -2.88 -0.48 -5.55
C PHE A 46 -2.38 0.59 -6.52
N ARG A 47 -3.05 1.75 -6.61
CA ARG A 47 -2.57 2.88 -7.40
C ARG A 47 -1.19 3.36 -6.91
N MET A 48 -0.99 3.48 -5.60
CA MET A 48 0.30 3.85 -5.03
C MET A 48 1.35 2.76 -5.25
N LEU A 49 1.00 1.50 -5.03
CA LEU A 49 1.89 0.36 -5.26
C LEU A 49 2.39 0.32 -6.71
N PHE A 50 1.50 0.37 -7.69
CA PHE A 50 1.89 0.34 -9.10
C PHE A 50 2.74 1.54 -9.50
N LYS A 51 2.48 2.72 -8.92
CA LYS A 51 3.34 3.88 -9.11
C LYS A 51 4.76 3.61 -8.61
N LEU A 52 4.91 3.03 -7.42
CA LEU A 52 6.25 2.68 -6.90
C LEU A 52 6.96 1.64 -7.78
N LEU A 53 6.25 0.62 -8.26
CA LEU A 53 6.84 -0.38 -9.15
C LEU A 53 7.30 0.24 -10.47
N ALA A 54 6.51 1.17 -11.04
CA ALA A 54 6.86 1.87 -12.28
C ALA A 54 8.02 2.85 -12.08
N ASP A 55 8.02 3.61 -10.99
CA ASP A 55 9.03 4.64 -10.72
C ASP A 55 10.41 4.02 -10.39
N TYR A 56 10.43 2.89 -9.68
CA TYR A 56 11.68 2.30 -9.15
C TYR A 56 12.14 1.01 -9.85
N ALA A 57 11.27 0.34 -10.62
CA ALA A 57 11.55 -0.92 -11.31
C ALA A 57 12.36 -1.94 -10.45
N PRO A 58 11.89 -2.28 -9.24
CA PRO A 58 12.67 -3.09 -8.32
C PRO A 58 12.77 -4.55 -8.79
N GLN A 59 13.86 -5.23 -8.44
CA GLN A 59 14.04 -6.65 -8.73
C GLN A 59 13.21 -7.55 -7.80
N ASN A 60 13.06 -7.14 -6.54
CA ASN A 60 12.28 -7.84 -5.53
C ASN A 60 11.39 -6.88 -4.77
N VAL A 61 10.25 -7.37 -4.29
CA VAL A 61 9.28 -6.57 -3.52
C VAL A 61 8.85 -7.36 -2.28
N ALA A 62 8.88 -6.73 -1.12
CA ALA A 62 8.32 -7.25 0.12
C ALA A 62 7.26 -6.27 0.65
N VAL A 63 6.08 -6.79 0.97
CA VAL A 63 4.98 -6.01 1.56
C VAL A 63 4.72 -6.58 2.95
N VAL A 64 4.94 -5.76 3.97
CA VAL A 64 4.90 -6.17 5.38
C VAL A 64 3.58 -5.72 6.00
N TRP A 65 2.90 -6.68 6.63
CA TRP A 65 1.68 -6.45 7.39
C TRP A 65 1.96 -6.75 8.86
N ASP A 66 1.43 -5.91 9.74
CA ASP A 66 1.50 -6.18 11.18
C ASP A 66 0.53 -7.33 11.55
N PRO A 67 0.90 -8.17 12.51
CA PRO A 67 0.00 -9.19 13.03
C PRO A 67 -1.22 -8.54 13.71
N PRO A 68 -2.38 -9.19 13.66
CA PRO A 68 -3.57 -8.70 14.35
C PRO A 68 -3.34 -8.67 15.87
N GLY A 69 -4.02 -7.74 16.54
CA GLY A 69 -4.05 -7.67 18.01
C GLY A 69 -2.89 -6.91 18.66
N GLY A 70 -1.93 -6.39 17.88
CA GLY A 70 -0.88 -5.51 18.39
C GLY A 70 0.08 -6.16 19.40
N ALA A 71 0.00 -7.48 19.57
CA ALA A 71 0.95 -8.24 20.38
C ALA A 71 2.33 -8.19 19.71
N SER A 72 3.33 -7.80 20.48
CA SER A 72 4.72 -7.74 20.05
C SER A 72 5.61 -7.97 21.26
N PHE A 73 6.87 -8.32 21.00
CA PHE A 73 7.91 -8.42 22.03
C PHE A 73 8.08 -7.15 22.90
N ARG A 74 7.49 -6.02 22.50
CA ARG A 74 7.55 -4.74 23.24
C ARG A 74 6.46 -4.57 24.29
N ASN A 75 5.40 -5.37 24.22
CA ASN A 75 4.24 -5.31 25.10
C ASN A 75 3.88 -6.68 25.67
N ASP A 76 4.90 -7.53 25.79
CA ASP A 76 4.91 -8.77 26.58
C ASP A 76 5.27 -8.47 28.05
#